data_AF-A0A7Y0XUT6-F1
#
_entry.id   AF-A0A7Y0XUT6-F1
#
_cell.length_a   1.000
_cell.length_b   1.000
_cell.length_c   1.000
_cell.angle_alpha   90.00
_cell.angle_beta   90.00
_cell.angle_gamma   90.00
#
_symmetry.space_group_name_H-M   'P 1'
#
loop_
_entity.id
_entity.type
_entity.pdbx_description
1 polymer ?
#
loop_
_entity_poly.entity_id
_entity_poly.type
_entity_poly.pdbx_seq_one_letter_code
_entity_poly.pdbx_strand_id
1 'polypeptide(L)'
;MTGFGKRLFSLSMLLAGFFVWYSPGIAQSPDPHNSVVKFVQNFYDWYGIVSHKNSSLASDERAIIEKPHMFSAKVIASLKEDFEASSKHPEEIVGLDWDPFLCSQELEDRYEAAGIKKQGQNYLVNVYGVSGGKRNPEPNVIAEVAQSGDHWIFVNFHSPHGGDLLNDLKELKQNRNKYHK
;
A
#
# COMPACT_ATOMS: atom_id res chain seq x y z
N MET A 1 -14.67 89.26 34.04
CA MET A 1 -14.77 88.74 35.42
C MET A 1 -15.46 87.39 35.40
N THR A 2 -14.90 86.44 36.16
CA THR A 2 -15.50 85.21 36.72
C THR A 2 -16.11 84.17 35.76
N GLY A 3 -15.47 83.00 35.70
CA GLY A 3 -15.99 81.80 35.07
C GLY A 3 -16.84 80.92 36.00
N PHE A 4 -17.43 79.87 35.43
CA PHE A 4 -17.76 78.61 36.11
C PHE A 4 -18.10 77.56 35.04
N GLY A 5 -17.46 76.39 35.09
CA GLY A 5 -17.71 75.28 34.16
C GLY A 5 -18.89 74.39 34.56
N LYS A 6 -19.28 73.48 33.66
CA LYS A 6 -19.79 72.13 33.96
C LYS A 6 -19.84 71.27 32.68
N ARG A 7 -19.81 69.95 32.90
CA ARG A 7 -19.26 68.88 32.05
C ARG A 7 -20.23 68.27 31.03
N LEU A 8 -19.62 67.72 29.97
CA LEU A 8 -19.93 66.55 29.12
C LEU A 8 -21.29 65.84 29.23
N PHE A 9 -21.87 65.45 28.08
CA PHE A 9 -21.96 64.04 27.65
C PHE A 9 -22.22 63.93 26.13
N SER A 10 -21.39 63.15 25.44
CA SER A 10 -21.48 62.81 24.02
C SER A 10 -22.16 61.45 23.88
N LEU A 11 -23.15 61.33 22.98
CA LEU A 11 -23.80 60.07 22.64
C LEU A 11 -23.64 59.84 21.13
N SER A 12 -22.66 59.03 20.74
CA SER A 12 -22.53 58.52 19.37
C SER A 12 -22.64 57.01 19.42
N MET A 13 -23.76 56.51 18.89
CA MET A 13 -24.12 55.11 18.78
C MET A 13 -23.40 54.52 17.56
N LEU A 14 -22.46 53.59 17.79
CA LEU A 14 -21.75 52.84 16.74
C LEU A 14 -22.57 51.60 16.35
N LEU A 15 -22.96 51.51 15.08
CA LEU A 15 -23.50 50.32 14.45
C LEU A 15 -22.35 49.50 13.85
N ALA A 16 -22.07 48.34 14.43
CA ALA A 16 -21.12 47.36 13.90
C ALA A 16 -21.87 46.32 13.05
N GLY A 17 -21.69 46.37 11.73
CA GLY A 17 -22.14 45.32 10.80
C GLY A 17 -21.05 44.27 10.61
N PHE A 18 -21.33 43.03 11.02
CA PHE A 18 -20.45 41.86 10.90
C PHE A 18 -20.23 41.46 9.43
N PHE A 19 -18.98 41.55 8.95
CA PHE A 19 -18.54 40.85 7.75
C PHE A 19 -18.07 39.44 8.14
N VAL A 20 -18.87 38.41 7.83
CA VAL A 20 -18.43 37.01 7.95
C VAL A 20 -17.55 36.70 6.75
N TRP A 21 -16.24 36.68 6.96
CA TRP A 21 -15.27 36.19 5.98
C TRP A 21 -15.32 34.66 5.95
N TYR A 22 -15.86 34.10 4.87
CA TYR A 22 -15.76 32.67 4.59
C TYR A 22 -14.35 32.40 4.06
N SER A 23 -13.45 31.91 4.92
CA SER A 23 -12.19 31.35 4.44
C SER A 23 -12.48 29.97 3.83
N PRO A 24 -12.13 29.71 2.56
CA PRO A 24 -12.15 28.34 2.04
C PRO A 24 -11.17 27.52 2.87
N GLY A 25 -11.67 26.48 3.55
CA GLY A 25 -10.83 25.53 4.25
C GLY A 25 -9.89 24.89 3.25
N ILE A 26 -8.58 25.10 3.43
CA ILE A 26 -7.56 24.35 2.71
C ILE A 26 -7.73 22.89 3.14
N ALA A 27 -8.26 22.05 2.26
CA ALA A 27 -8.24 20.61 2.44
C ALA A 27 -6.77 20.21 2.62
N GLN A 28 -6.40 19.73 3.81
CA GLN A 28 -5.07 19.16 4.02
C GLN A 28 -4.89 18.01 3.02
N SER A 29 -3.87 18.10 2.16
CA SER A 29 -3.43 16.96 1.36
C SER A 29 -3.15 15.80 2.32
N PRO A 30 -3.66 14.59 2.07
CA PRO A 30 -3.40 13.44 2.94
C PRO A 30 -1.90 13.29 3.19
N ASP A 31 -1.51 13.07 4.44
CA ASP A 31 -0.15 12.68 4.77
C ASP A 31 0.22 11.45 3.90
N PRO A 32 1.24 11.56 3.02
CA PRO A 32 1.65 10.46 2.15
C PRO A 32 1.85 9.15 2.92
N HIS A 33 2.34 9.23 4.16
CA HIS A 33 2.55 8.07 5.02
C HIS A 33 1.24 7.34 5.36
N ASN A 34 0.20 8.07 5.75
CA ASN A 34 -1.10 7.48 6.05
C ASN A 34 -1.77 6.93 4.78
N SER A 35 -1.61 7.62 3.65
CA SER A 35 -2.22 7.21 2.39
C SER A 35 -1.63 5.91 1.83
N VAL A 36 -0.30 5.73 1.92
CA VAL A 36 0.36 4.52 1.42
C VAL A 36 0.10 3.31 2.32
N VAL A 37 0.11 3.47 3.65
CA VAL A 37 -0.27 2.39 4.57
C VAL A 37 -1.71 1.95 4.31
N LYS A 38 -2.63 2.90 4.11
CA LYS A 38 -4.03 2.58 3.78
C LYS A 38 -4.16 1.85 2.44
N PHE A 39 -3.40 2.24 1.43
CA PHE A 39 -3.35 1.52 0.16
C PHE A 39 -2.93 0.06 0.35
N VAL A 40 -1.85 -0.18 1.11
CA VAL A 40 -1.36 -1.53 1.40
C VAL A 40 -2.40 -2.31 2.21
N GLN A 41 -2.96 -1.73 3.28
CA GLN A 41 -3.99 -2.39 4.09
C GLN A 41 -5.20 -2.82 3.24
N ASN A 42 -5.71 -1.94 2.37
CA ASN A 42 -6.85 -2.26 1.50
C ASN A 42 -6.58 -3.46 0.58
N PHE A 43 -5.33 -3.61 0.11
CA PHE A 43 -4.95 -4.78 -0.67
C PHE A 43 -5.03 -6.04 0.19
N TYR A 44 -4.43 -6.04 1.38
CA TYR A 44 -4.35 -7.21 2.24
C TYR A 44 -5.67 -7.59 2.92
N ASP A 45 -6.56 -6.63 3.18
CA ASP A 45 -7.93 -6.89 3.64
C ASP A 45 -8.70 -7.76 2.64
N TRP A 46 -8.46 -7.53 1.35
CA TRP A 46 -9.00 -8.37 0.29
C TRP A 46 -8.17 -9.63 0.07
N TYR A 47 -6.85 -9.51 -0.05
CA TYR A 47 -5.99 -10.61 -0.45
C TYR A 47 -5.95 -11.73 0.61
N GLY A 48 -5.77 -11.41 1.88
CA GLY A 48 -5.56 -12.41 2.92
C GLY A 48 -6.70 -13.43 3.07
N ILE A 49 -7.93 -13.06 2.73
CA ILE A 49 -9.12 -13.90 2.96
C ILE A 49 -9.97 -14.06 1.70
N VAL A 50 -10.19 -13.00 0.92
CA VAL A 50 -11.14 -13.02 -0.20
C VAL A 50 -10.53 -13.64 -1.44
N SER A 51 -9.26 -13.34 -1.75
CA SER A 51 -8.62 -13.90 -2.96
C SER A 51 -8.49 -15.43 -2.87
N HIS A 52 -8.30 -15.96 -1.66
CA HIS A 52 -8.12 -17.38 -1.36
C HIS A 52 -9.42 -18.21 -1.26
N LYS A 53 -10.60 -17.58 -1.38
CA LYS A 53 -11.90 -18.29 -1.28
C LYS A 53 -12.49 -18.60 -2.65
N ASN A 54 -12.94 -19.85 -2.82
CA ASN A 54 -13.80 -20.33 -3.91
C ASN A 54 -13.37 -19.88 -5.33
N SER A 55 -12.07 -19.94 -5.60
CA SER A 55 -11.48 -19.60 -6.89
C SER A 55 -10.86 -20.84 -7.52
N SER A 56 -10.99 -20.99 -8.84
CA SER A 56 -10.24 -21.97 -9.62
C SER A 56 -8.82 -21.51 -9.95
N LEU A 57 -8.54 -20.22 -9.77
CA LEU A 57 -7.23 -19.62 -9.93
C LEU A 57 -6.51 -19.58 -8.59
N ALA A 58 -5.19 -19.72 -8.61
CA ALA A 58 -4.36 -19.39 -7.48
C ALA A 58 -4.55 -17.91 -7.09
N SER A 59 -4.45 -17.62 -5.79
CA SER A 59 -4.75 -16.31 -5.21
C SER A 59 -3.88 -15.20 -5.78
N ASP A 60 -2.61 -15.50 -6.04
CA ASP A 60 -1.61 -14.62 -6.63
C ASP A 60 -1.89 -14.31 -8.11
N GLU A 61 -2.25 -15.33 -8.90
CA GLU A 61 -2.71 -15.16 -10.28
C GLU A 61 -3.98 -14.30 -10.32
N ARG A 62 -4.92 -14.57 -9.41
CA ARG A 62 -6.15 -13.81 -9.27
C ARG A 62 -5.88 -12.33 -8.93
N ALA A 63 -4.90 -12.04 -8.07
CA ALA A 63 -4.56 -10.65 -7.72
C ALA A 63 -4.10 -9.84 -8.92
N ILE A 64 -3.24 -10.39 -9.77
CA ILE A 64 -2.77 -9.67 -10.96
C ILE A 64 -3.81 -9.59 -12.09
N ILE A 65 -4.84 -10.44 -12.08
CA ILE A 65 -5.97 -10.41 -13.02
C ILE A 65 -7.07 -9.43 -12.56
N GLU A 66 -7.48 -9.49 -11.30
CA GLU A 66 -8.60 -8.69 -10.77
C GLU A 66 -8.17 -7.28 -10.32
N LYS A 67 -6.90 -7.11 -9.91
CA LYS A 67 -6.37 -5.83 -9.42
C LYS A 67 -5.10 -5.36 -10.14
N PRO A 68 -5.00 -5.47 -11.48
CA PRO A 68 -3.76 -5.12 -12.21
C PRO A 68 -3.33 -3.67 -11.98
N HIS A 69 -4.28 -2.75 -11.77
CA HIS A 69 -3.99 -1.34 -11.51
C HIS A 69 -3.22 -1.08 -10.21
N MET A 70 -3.17 -2.05 -9.28
CA MET A 70 -2.42 -1.94 -8.04
C MET A 70 -0.95 -2.31 -8.21
N PHE A 71 -0.53 -2.86 -9.34
CA PHE A 71 0.81 -3.37 -9.55
C PHE A 71 1.52 -2.64 -10.69
N SER A 72 2.83 -2.51 -10.57
CA SER A 72 3.65 -2.05 -11.69
C SER A 72 3.57 -3.04 -12.85
N ALA A 73 3.70 -2.53 -14.08
CA ALA A 73 3.75 -3.37 -15.28
C ALA A 73 4.87 -4.44 -15.20
N LYS A 74 5.98 -4.12 -14.53
CA LYS A 74 7.10 -5.04 -14.33
C LYS A 74 6.71 -6.23 -13.45
N VAL A 75 6.07 -5.98 -12.29
CA VAL A 75 5.59 -7.05 -11.40
C VAL A 75 4.61 -7.97 -12.13
N ILE A 76 3.64 -7.40 -12.85
CA ILE A 76 2.66 -8.18 -13.61
C ILE A 76 3.34 -9.03 -14.69
N ALA A 77 4.24 -8.43 -15.47
CA ALA A 77 4.91 -9.13 -16.56
C ALA A 77 5.78 -10.29 -16.04
N SER A 78 6.54 -10.06 -14.97
CA SER A 78 7.40 -11.08 -14.38
C SER A 78 6.61 -12.25 -13.78
N LEU A 79 5.50 -11.98 -13.09
CA LEU A 79 4.62 -13.02 -12.55
C LEU A 79 3.92 -13.82 -13.66
N LYS A 80 3.40 -13.15 -14.70
CA LYS A 80 2.77 -13.85 -15.83
C LYS A 80 3.74 -14.77 -16.55
N GLU A 81 4.98 -14.32 -16.77
CA GLU A 81 6.00 -15.16 -17.37
C GLU A 81 6.32 -16.39 -16.51
N ASP A 82 6.33 -16.23 -15.19
CA ASP A 82 6.56 -17.34 -14.26
C ASP A 82 5.40 -18.34 -14.24
N PHE A 83 4.15 -17.86 -14.16
CA PHE A 83 2.96 -18.70 -14.24
C PHE A 83 2.87 -19.47 -15.56
N GLU A 84 3.18 -18.81 -16.68
CA GLU A 84 3.22 -19.45 -17.99
C GLU A 84 4.28 -20.56 -18.02
N ALA A 85 5.47 -20.31 -17.46
CA ALA A 85 6.52 -21.31 -17.36
C ALA A 85 6.09 -22.51 -16.49
N SER A 86 5.56 -22.27 -15.29
CA SER A 86 5.06 -23.32 -14.41
C SER A 86 3.97 -24.16 -15.07
N SER A 87 3.06 -23.53 -15.83
CA SER A 87 1.99 -24.24 -16.53
C SER A 87 2.47 -25.22 -17.61
N LYS A 88 3.68 -25.01 -18.17
CA LYS A 88 4.29 -25.89 -19.18
C LYS A 88 5.01 -27.09 -18.57
N HIS A 89 5.30 -27.05 -17.27
CA HIS A 89 6.04 -28.09 -16.56
C HIS A 89 5.27 -28.53 -15.29
N PRO A 90 4.05 -29.08 -15.41
CA PRO A 90 3.22 -29.40 -14.25
C PRO A 90 3.82 -30.45 -13.30
N GLU A 91 4.80 -31.23 -13.77
CA GLU A 91 5.49 -32.28 -13.00
C GLU A 91 6.75 -31.76 -12.27
N GLU A 92 7.15 -30.50 -12.50
CA GLU A 92 8.39 -29.92 -11.98
C GLU A 92 8.15 -28.52 -11.40
N ILE A 93 8.84 -28.20 -10.30
CA ILE A 93 8.82 -26.84 -9.75
C ILE A 93 9.83 -25.99 -10.54
N VAL A 94 9.36 -25.33 -11.59
CA VAL A 94 10.18 -24.45 -12.46
C VAL A 94 9.95 -22.95 -12.23
N GLY A 95 9.02 -22.59 -11.35
CA GLY A 95 8.67 -21.22 -10.97
C GLY A 95 8.61 -21.04 -9.45
N LEU A 96 7.91 -20.02 -9.00
CA LEU A 96 7.70 -19.76 -7.57
C LEU A 96 6.96 -20.93 -6.91
N ASP A 97 7.44 -21.33 -5.73
CA ASP A 97 6.85 -22.34 -4.85
C ASP A 97 6.30 -21.73 -3.54
N TRP A 98 6.07 -20.42 -3.54
CA TRP A 98 5.55 -19.64 -2.42
C TRP A 98 4.68 -18.49 -2.94
N ASP A 99 3.78 -17.97 -2.09
CA ASP A 99 2.89 -16.86 -2.47
C ASP A 99 3.67 -15.53 -2.56
N PRO A 100 3.75 -14.91 -3.75
CA PRO A 100 4.57 -13.72 -4.01
C PRO A 100 4.20 -12.50 -3.15
N PHE A 101 2.98 -12.45 -2.62
CA PHE A 101 2.46 -11.33 -1.86
C PHE A 101 2.42 -11.61 -0.35
N LEU A 102 2.68 -12.83 0.09
CA LEU A 102 2.80 -13.20 1.51
C LEU A 102 4.22 -13.58 1.91
N CYS A 103 5.10 -13.87 0.95
CA CYS A 103 6.41 -14.49 1.17
C CYS A 103 6.29 -15.78 2.02
N SER A 104 5.21 -16.56 1.80
CA SER A 104 4.82 -17.71 2.62
C SER A 104 3.94 -18.67 1.81
N GLN A 105 3.82 -19.93 2.24
CA GLN A 105 2.78 -20.86 1.78
C GLN A 105 1.56 -20.87 2.72
N GLU A 106 1.73 -20.38 3.94
CA GLU A 106 0.71 -20.40 4.99
C GLU A 106 -0.06 -19.08 5.07
N LEU A 107 -1.36 -19.19 5.32
CA LEU A 107 -2.26 -18.06 5.53
C LEU A 107 -2.44 -17.73 7.01
N GLU A 108 -2.60 -16.44 7.29
CA GLU A 108 -2.93 -15.89 8.60
C GLU A 108 -4.40 -15.47 8.64
N ASP A 109 -4.98 -15.29 9.84
CA ASP A 109 -6.40 -14.91 9.98
C ASP A 109 -6.68 -13.54 9.33
N ARG A 110 -5.71 -12.63 9.41
CA ARG A 110 -5.69 -11.33 8.72
C ARG A 110 -4.26 -10.80 8.64
N TYR A 111 -4.11 -9.66 7.99
CA TYR A 111 -2.84 -8.95 7.90
C TYR A 111 -3.00 -7.48 8.31
N GLU A 112 -1.95 -6.93 8.91
CA GLU A 112 -1.88 -5.54 9.35
C GLU A 112 -0.70 -4.84 8.68
N ALA A 113 -1.00 -3.82 7.87
CA ALA A 113 0.00 -2.92 7.32
C ALA A 113 0.38 -1.86 8.36
N ALA A 114 1.65 -1.83 8.73
CA ALA A 114 2.20 -0.90 9.71
C ALA A 114 3.68 -0.63 9.38
N GLY A 115 4.35 0.25 10.12
CA GLY A 115 5.79 0.45 9.98
C GLY A 115 6.20 0.89 8.56
N ILE A 116 6.26 2.20 8.35
CA ILE A 116 6.63 2.78 7.05
C ILE A 116 8.06 3.33 7.08
N LYS A 117 8.81 3.04 6.01
CA LYS A 117 10.13 3.63 5.77
C LYS A 117 10.21 4.14 4.34
N LYS A 118 10.63 5.40 4.16
CA LYS A 118 10.93 5.93 2.83
C LYS A 118 12.27 5.38 2.33
N GLN A 119 12.31 4.90 1.09
CA GLN A 119 13.51 4.42 0.41
C GLN A 119 13.59 5.06 -0.98
N GLY A 120 14.44 6.08 -1.13
CA GLY A 120 14.49 6.88 -2.35
C GLY A 120 13.15 7.55 -2.61
N GLN A 121 12.52 7.22 -3.74
CA GLN A 121 11.19 7.72 -4.12
C GLN A 121 10.04 6.79 -3.70
N ASN A 122 10.37 5.60 -3.18
CA ASN A 122 9.41 4.58 -2.82
C ASN A 122 9.23 4.52 -1.30
N TYR A 123 8.21 3.78 -0.87
CA TYR A 123 7.95 3.47 0.52
C TYR A 123 8.00 1.95 0.72
N LEU A 124 8.70 1.52 1.75
CA LEU A 124 8.59 0.19 2.30
C LEU A 124 7.54 0.20 3.40
N VAL A 125 6.56 -0.69 3.31
CA VAL A 125 5.50 -0.86 4.29
C VAL A 125 5.57 -2.28 4.82
N ASN A 126 5.74 -2.43 6.12
CA ASN A 126 5.74 -3.73 6.77
C ASN A 126 4.32 -4.28 6.82
N VAL A 127 4.16 -5.57 6.55
CA VAL A 127 2.87 -6.27 6.64
C VAL A 127 3.02 -7.45 7.58
N TYR A 128 2.21 -7.45 8.62
CA TYR A 128 2.26 -8.44 9.69
C TYR A 128 1.05 -9.36 9.62
N GLY A 129 1.29 -10.66 9.66
CA GLY A 129 0.27 -11.67 9.91
C GLY A 129 -0.30 -11.53 11.31
N VAL A 130 -1.58 -11.86 11.45
CA VAL A 130 -2.25 -11.96 12.75
C VAL A 130 -2.98 -13.28 12.81
N SER A 131 -2.68 -14.07 13.84
CA SER A 131 -3.34 -15.34 14.13
C SER A 131 -3.81 -15.41 15.58
N GLY A 132 -5.05 -15.85 15.80
CA GLY A 132 -5.64 -15.92 17.14
C GLY A 132 -5.70 -14.55 17.83
N GLY A 133 -5.77 -13.47 17.06
CA GLY A 133 -5.74 -12.09 17.54
C GLY A 133 -4.36 -11.57 17.93
N LYS A 134 -3.30 -12.36 17.79
CA LYS A 134 -1.91 -11.95 18.07
C LYS A 134 -1.17 -11.66 16.78
N ARG A 135 -0.64 -10.44 16.67
CA ARG A 135 0.23 -10.03 15.56
C ARG A 135 1.60 -10.72 15.67
N ASN A 136 2.13 -11.14 14.52
CA ASN A 136 3.50 -11.63 14.43
C ASN A 136 4.52 -10.57 14.90
N PRO A 137 5.62 -10.99 15.55
CA PRO A 137 6.63 -10.06 16.04
C PRO A 137 7.43 -9.42 14.89
N GLU A 138 7.59 -10.15 13.80
CA GLU A 138 8.24 -9.73 12.57
C GLU A 138 7.20 -9.61 11.45
N PRO A 139 7.43 -8.72 10.46
CA PRO A 139 6.56 -8.69 9.29
C PRO A 139 6.71 -9.98 8.48
N ASN A 140 5.62 -10.46 7.88
CA ASN A 140 5.64 -11.58 6.95
C ASN A 140 6.21 -11.13 5.59
N VAL A 141 5.94 -9.89 5.20
CA VAL A 141 6.39 -9.30 3.93
C VAL A 141 6.56 -7.79 4.08
N ILE A 142 7.47 -7.22 3.31
CA ILE A 142 7.68 -5.78 3.22
C ILE A 142 7.30 -5.35 1.80
N ALA A 143 6.16 -4.66 1.67
CA ALA A 143 5.65 -4.19 0.39
C ALA A 143 6.38 -2.90 -0.03
N GLU A 144 6.95 -2.89 -1.24
CA GLU A 144 7.53 -1.69 -1.82
C GLU A 144 6.51 -1.01 -2.72
N VAL A 145 6.23 0.26 -2.42
CA VAL A 145 5.15 1.02 -3.04
C VAL A 145 5.69 2.32 -3.63
N ALA A 146 5.29 2.63 -4.85
CA ALA A 146 5.62 3.88 -5.53
C ALA A 146 4.37 4.67 -5.88
N GLN A 147 4.52 5.98 -6.01
CA GLN A 147 3.48 6.84 -6.54
C GLN A 147 3.52 6.84 -8.07
N SER A 148 2.38 6.58 -8.70
CA SER A 148 2.18 6.60 -10.15
C SER A 148 1.01 7.54 -10.47
N GLY A 149 1.33 8.79 -10.81
CA GLY A 149 0.33 9.86 -10.88
C GLY A 149 -0.32 10.07 -9.50
N ASP A 150 -1.65 9.98 -9.46
CA ASP A 150 -2.44 10.17 -8.24
C ASP A 150 -2.71 8.85 -7.48
N HIS A 151 -2.10 7.75 -7.89
CA HIS A 151 -2.35 6.42 -7.35
C HIS A 151 -1.08 5.79 -6.78
N TRP A 152 -1.24 4.95 -5.77
CA TRP A 152 -0.18 4.07 -5.27
C TRP A 152 -0.17 2.76 -6.06
N ILE A 153 1.03 2.22 -6.30
CA ILE A 153 1.22 0.90 -6.92
C ILE A 153 2.31 0.12 -6.21
N PHE A 154 2.15 -1.20 -6.12
CA PHE A 154 3.19 -2.13 -5.71
C PHE A 154 4.24 -2.25 -6.81
N VAL A 155 5.49 -1.99 -6.46
CA VAL A 155 6.63 -2.09 -7.37
C VAL A 155 7.54 -3.27 -7.05
N ASN A 156 7.50 -3.79 -5.82
CA ASN A 156 8.20 -5.01 -5.41
C ASN A 156 7.64 -5.55 -4.08
N PHE A 157 7.99 -6.79 -3.74
CA PHE A 157 7.70 -7.42 -2.45
C PHE A 157 8.98 -8.04 -1.90
N HIS A 158 9.35 -7.69 -0.67
CA HIS A 158 10.60 -8.11 -0.05
C HIS A 158 10.33 -9.09 1.08
N SER A 159 11.14 -10.15 1.15
CA SER A 159 11.15 -11.06 2.29
C SER A 159 11.81 -10.37 3.49
N PRO A 160 11.26 -10.51 4.71
CA PRO A 160 11.88 -10.01 5.94
C PRO A 160 13.25 -10.66 6.21
N HIS A 161 13.52 -11.82 5.61
CA HIS A 161 14.76 -12.57 5.78
C HIS A 161 15.79 -12.33 4.65
N GLY A 162 15.48 -11.42 3.73
CA GLY A 162 16.33 -11.05 2.59
C GLY A 162 15.83 -11.62 1.26
N GLY A 163 16.23 -10.96 0.17
CA GLY A 163 15.71 -11.23 -1.19
C GLY A 163 14.44 -10.43 -1.49
N ASP A 164 14.01 -10.50 -2.75
CA ASP A 164 12.80 -9.84 -3.22
C ASP A 164 12.23 -10.52 -4.47
N LEU A 165 10.92 -10.40 -4.63
CA LEU A 165 10.14 -11.05 -5.68
C LEU A 165 10.73 -10.84 -7.07
N LEU A 166 11.11 -9.60 -7.43
CA LEU A 166 11.60 -9.31 -8.77
C LEU A 166 12.98 -9.92 -9.04
N ASN A 167 13.84 -10.04 -8.03
CA ASN A 167 15.10 -10.74 -8.16
C ASN A 167 14.90 -12.25 -8.22
N ASP A 168 14.02 -12.82 -7.38
CA ASP A 168 13.73 -14.25 -7.38
C ASP A 168 13.15 -14.70 -8.73
N LEU A 169 12.18 -13.96 -9.28
CA LEU A 169 11.61 -14.21 -10.61
C LEU A 169 12.66 -14.12 -11.74
N LYS A 170 13.63 -13.21 -11.62
CA LYS A 170 14.72 -13.09 -12.58
C LYS A 170 15.65 -14.30 -12.51
N GLU A 171 15.99 -14.77 -11.32
CA GLU A 171 16.84 -15.95 -11.12
C GLU A 171 16.15 -17.22 -11.61
N LEU A 172 14.87 -17.39 -11.30
CA LEU A 172 14.04 -18.49 -11.82
C LEU A 172 14.04 -18.52 -13.35
N LYS A 173 13.81 -17.37 -13.99
CA LYS A 173 13.90 -17.26 -15.46
C LYS A 173 15.27 -17.66 -16.01
N GLN A 174 16.36 -17.27 -15.34
CA GLN A 174 17.71 -17.64 -15.75
C GLN A 174 17.95 -19.15 -15.61
N ASN A 175 17.47 -19.76 -14.53
CA ASN A 175 17.56 -21.19 -14.30
C ASN A 175 16.77 -21.98 -15.36
N ARG A 176 15.55 -21.56 -15.69
CA ARG A 176 14.76 -22.14 -16.79
C ARG A 176 15.50 -22.12 -18.12
N ASN A 177 16.06 -20.96 -18.50
CA ASN A 177 16.82 -20.84 -19.75
C ASN A 177 18.06 -21.74 -19.81
N LYS A 178 18.62 -22.11 -18.65
CA LYS A 178 19.79 -22.96 -18.54
C LYS A 178 19.44 -24.45 -18.58
N TYR A 179 18.34 -24.85 -17.97
CA TYR A 179 18.03 -26.26 -17.69
C TYR A 179 16.76 -26.81 -18.36
N HIS A 180 15.82 -25.96 -18.78
CA HIS A 180 14.49 -26.34 -19.29
C HIS A 180 14.23 -25.74 -20.68
N LYS A 181 15.12 -25.98 -21.64
CA LYS A 181 15.01 -25.47 -23.03
C LYS A 181 13.87 -26.09 -23.82
#